data_AF-A0A6B3C8F4-F1
#
_entry.id   AF-A0A6B3C8F4-F1
#
_cell.length_a   1.000
_cell.length_b   1.000
_cell.length_c   1.000
_cell.angle_alpha   90.00
_cell.angle_beta   90.00
_cell.angle_gamma   90.00
#
_symmetry.space_group_name_H-M   'P 1'
#
loop_
_entity.id
_entity.type
_entity.pdbx_description
1 polymer ?
#
loop_
_entity_poly.entity_id
_entity_poly.type
_entity_poly.pdbx_seq_one_letter_code
_entity_poly.pdbx_strand_id
1 'polypeptide(L)'
;APMEQARKAEAVAPALELREAAESEHRRAADGETRARALLPDTFVDAGAGGLAAAARRAAEELGGLESARRAEQRLDRLTAERTGLDRQERADEDVLHDAENWLGDWETTRAGLQARIESAQEAATRAEQLAVQREPAQNRLRAARQRDTFARDTDETQTHVLGARERATEAKAHWLDLKEQRLNGIAAELAANLADGEPCAVCGATEHPAPARKIAGHVDREAEERALASYQRADERRAEDERRLGLVREALAAASAEAGDAPTYQLAAQAEGLERRYEEARRSASGLHSAHEELRRAEQERERRSAAQQEAALRTASRVARRDALDAERSALEGELVQARGGADSVAVRAAQLERQAALLTETAEAARAAEDTAQRLKDADARLADAAYRAGFDTPRAAADALLDDAAHRELQRRLDDWQSEEAAVQAALAEPDTLAAAQQP
;
A
#
# COMPACT_ATOMS: atom_id res chain seq x y z
N ALA A 1 111.50 -21.04 -29.05
CA ALA A 1 111.81 -21.51 -27.68
C ALA A 1 110.53 -21.48 -26.83
N PRO A 2 110.42 -22.24 -25.71
CA PRO A 2 109.22 -22.26 -24.86
C PRO A 2 108.78 -20.86 -24.39
N MET A 3 109.73 -19.98 -24.07
CA MET A 3 109.45 -18.58 -23.68
C MET A 3 108.87 -17.73 -24.83
N GLU A 4 109.28 -17.98 -26.07
CA GLU A 4 108.79 -17.25 -27.23
C GLU A 4 107.34 -17.64 -27.57
N GLN A 5 106.98 -18.92 -27.35
CA GLN A 5 105.59 -19.37 -27.44
C GLN A 5 104.74 -18.78 -26.30
N ALA A 6 105.27 -18.68 -25.08
CA ALA A 6 104.56 -18.06 -23.95
C ALA A 6 104.27 -16.57 -24.15
N ARG A 7 105.23 -15.79 -24.68
CA ARG A 7 105.00 -14.36 -25.02
C ARG A 7 103.99 -14.17 -26.15
N LYS A 8 103.96 -15.09 -27.12
CA LYS A 8 102.93 -15.11 -28.18
C LYS A 8 101.55 -15.45 -27.60
N ALA A 9 101.49 -16.37 -26.63
CA ALA A 9 100.26 -16.71 -25.92
C ALA A 9 99.73 -15.56 -25.05
N GLU A 10 100.59 -14.74 -24.46
CA GLU A 10 100.21 -13.55 -23.67
C GLU A 10 99.38 -12.54 -24.49
N ALA A 11 99.68 -12.37 -25.78
CA ALA A 11 98.88 -11.53 -26.69
C ALA A 11 97.46 -12.07 -26.97
N VAL A 12 97.22 -13.35 -26.67
CA VAL A 12 95.92 -14.05 -26.79
C VAL A 12 95.15 -14.05 -25.47
N ALA A 13 95.80 -13.76 -24.33
CA ALA A 13 95.22 -13.82 -22.99
C ALA A 13 93.93 -12.99 -22.83
N PRO A 14 93.82 -11.73 -23.32
CA PRO A 14 92.56 -10.98 -23.23
C PRO A 14 91.39 -11.61 -24.00
N ALA A 15 91.68 -12.33 -25.09
CA ALA A 15 90.66 -13.05 -25.86
C ALA A 15 90.25 -14.36 -25.16
N LEU A 16 91.16 -15.01 -24.44
CA LEU A 16 90.87 -16.16 -23.58
C LEU A 16 89.99 -15.75 -22.40
N GLU A 17 90.34 -14.68 -21.67
CA GLU A 17 89.53 -14.16 -20.57
C GLU A 17 88.13 -13.75 -21.02
N LEU A 18 88.01 -13.08 -22.17
CA LEU A 18 86.71 -12.72 -22.75
C LEU A 18 85.86 -13.96 -23.07
N ARG A 19 86.48 -15.01 -23.60
CA ARG A 19 85.81 -16.28 -23.92
C ARG A 19 85.40 -17.04 -22.66
N GLU A 20 86.24 -17.10 -21.63
CA GLU A 20 85.90 -17.71 -20.33
C GLU A 20 84.77 -16.96 -19.61
N ALA A 21 84.80 -15.61 -19.65
CA ALA A 21 83.73 -14.79 -19.12
C ALA A 21 82.41 -15.03 -19.86
N ALA A 22 82.44 -15.08 -21.20
CA ALA A 22 81.28 -15.39 -22.03
C ALA A 22 80.77 -16.83 -21.81
N GLU A 23 81.65 -17.81 -21.61
CA GLU A 23 81.29 -19.19 -21.29
C GLU A 23 80.66 -19.33 -19.90
N SER A 24 81.16 -18.60 -18.90
CA SER A 24 80.56 -18.55 -17.56
C SER A 24 79.20 -17.83 -17.56
N GLU A 25 79.07 -16.75 -18.34
CA GLU A 25 77.79 -16.06 -18.55
C GLU A 25 76.77 -16.97 -19.26
N HIS A 26 77.18 -17.64 -20.34
CA HIS A 26 76.32 -18.56 -21.09
C HIS A 26 75.89 -19.76 -20.25
N ARG A 27 76.80 -20.39 -19.47
CA ARG A 27 76.44 -21.47 -18.55
C ARG A 27 75.37 -21.04 -17.54
N ARG A 28 75.54 -19.87 -16.91
CA ARG A 28 74.55 -19.34 -15.97
C ARG A 28 73.20 -19.07 -16.64
N ALA A 29 73.20 -18.54 -17.85
CA ALA A 29 71.98 -18.28 -18.62
C ALA A 29 71.29 -19.58 -19.07
N ALA A 30 72.04 -20.57 -19.57
CA ALA A 30 71.54 -21.88 -19.98
C ALA A 30 70.98 -22.68 -18.79
N ASP A 31 71.63 -22.63 -17.62
CA ASP A 31 71.11 -23.22 -16.39
C ASP A 31 69.83 -22.52 -15.92
N GLY A 32 69.76 -21.19 -16.08
CA GLY A 32 68.57 -20.38 -15.81
C GLY A 32 67.40 -20.75 -16.72
N GLU A 33 67.65 -20.86 -18.02
CA GLU A 33 66.65 -21.31 -19.00
C GLU A 33 66.18 -22.73 -18.68
N THR A 34 67.09 -23.66 -18.39
CA THR A 34 66.75 -25.05 -18.05
C THR A 34 65.83 -25.12 -16.83
N ARG A 35 66.12 -24.34 -15.79
CA ARG A 35 65.26 -24.27 -14.59
C ARG A 35 63.89 -23.66 -14.88
N ALA A 36 63.83 -22.57 -15.66
CA ALA A 36 62.57 -21.94 -16.03
C ALA A 36 61.70 -22.87 -16.90
N ARG A 37 62.32 -23.57 -17.87
CA ARG A 37 61.64 -24.56 -18.73
C ARG A 37 61.09 -25.75 -17.94
N ALA A 38 61.74 -26.18 -16.86
CA ALA A 38 61.26 -27.29 -16.03
C ALA A 38 59.89 -27.02 -15.38
N LEU A 39 59.48 -25.75 -15.28
CA LEU A 39 58.17 -25.35 -14.75
C LEU A 39 57.09 -25.25 -15.84
N LEU A 40 57.46 -25.30 -17.12
CA LEU A 40 56.51 -25.21 -18.23
C LEU A 40 55.95 -26.57 -18.62
N PRO A 41 54.69 -26.62 -19.12
CA PRO A 41 54.14 -27.81 -19.73
C PRO A 41 54.91 -28.25 -20.98
N ASP A 42 54.88 -29.56 -21.26
CA ASP A 42 55.57 -30.20 -22.40
C ASP A 42 55.25 -29.57 -23.76
N THR A 43 54.11 -28.90 -23.90
CA THR A 43 53.68 -28.21 -25.12
C THR A 43 54.61 -27.06 -25.54
N PHE A 44 55.48 -26.57 -24.65
CA PHE A 44 56.39 -25.45 -24.92
C PHE A 44 57.87 -25.87 -24.98
N VAL A 45 58.16 -27.17 -24.92
CA VAL A 45 59.54 -27.70 -24.87
C VAL A 45 60.38 -27.20 -26.04
N ASP A 46 59.83 -27.20 -27.25
CA ASP A 46 60.54 -26.79 -28.47
C ASP A 46 60.38 -25.29 -28.82
N ALA A 47 59.70 -24.51 -27.97
CA ALA A 47 59.49 -23.10 -28.24
C ALA A 47 60.75 -22.28 -27.92
N GLY A 48 61.27 -21.54 -28.92
CA GLY A 48 62.31 -20.53 -28.71
C GLY A 48 61.77 -19.27 -28.01
N ALA A 49 62.65 -18.32 -27.65
CA ALA A 49 62.30 -17.15 -26.85
C ALA A 49 61.12 -16.34 -27.43
N GLY A 50 61.08 -16.16 -28.76
CA GLY A 50 59.99 -15.47 -29.45
C GLY A 50 58.63 -16.19 -29.36
N GLY A 51 58.62 -17.52 -29.40
CA GLY A 51 57.42 -18.34 -29.27
C GLY A 51 56.83 -18.31 -27.87
N LEU A 52 57.70 -18.39 -26.85
CA LEU A 52 57.32 -18.24 -25.44
C LEU A 52 56.75 -16.85 -25.14
N ALA A 53 57.39 -15.78 -25.64
CA ALA A 53 56.90 -14.42 -25.48
C ALA A 53 55.54 -14.20 -26.17
N ALA A 54 55.33 -14.82 -27.34
CA ALA A 54 54.03 -14.77 -28.02
C ALA A 54 52.94 -15.54 -27.25
N ALA A 55 53.29 -16.68 -26.65
CA ALA A 55 52.37 -17.43 -25.78
C ALA A 55 52.02 -16.65 -24.50
N ALA A 56 53.00 -15.98 -23.88
CA ALA A 56 52.77 -15.11 -22.72
C ALA A 56 51.80 -13.96 -23.05
N ARG A 57 52.00 -13.29 -24.19
CA ARG A 57 51.08 -12.25 -24.66
C ARG A 57 49.67 -12.78 -24.89
N ARG A 58 49.50 -13.93 -25.53
CA ARG A 58 48.17 -14.55 -25.71
C ARG A 58 47.49 -14.86 -24.38
N ALA A 59 48.21 -15.39 -23.40
CA ALA A 59 47.66 -15.66 -22.07
C ALA A 59 47.24 -14.36 -21.35
N ALA A 60 48.02 -13.28 -21.50
CA ALA A 60 47.67 -11.97 -20.96
C ALA A 60 46.47 -11.33 -21.69
N GLU A 61 46.35 -11.51 -23.01
CA GLU A 61 45.19 -11.08 -23.81
C GLU A 61 43.92 -11.83 -23.40
N GLU A 62 43.98 -13.15 -23.23
CA GLU A 62 42.87 -13.96 -22.69
C GLU A 62 42.48 -13.49 -21.29
N LEU A 63 43.45 -13.20 -20.43
CA LEU A 63 43.22 -12.67 -19.08
C LEU A 63 42.51 -11.31 -19.12
N GLY A 64 42.92 -10.41 -20.02
CA GLY A 64 42.23 -9.14 -20.28
C GLY A 64 40.80 -9.36 -20.80
N GLY A 65 40.58 -10.40 -21.60
CA GLY A 65 39.26 -10.82 -22.07
C GLY A 65 38.28 -11.22 -20.94
N LEU A 66 38.78 -11.65 -19.78
CA LEU A 66 37.94 -12.03 -18.63
C LEU A 66 37.31 -10.83 -17.89
N GLU A 67 37.68 -9.59 -18.21
CA GLU A 67 37.02 -8.40 -17.66
C GLU A 67 35.55 -8.32 -18.10
N SER A 68 35.21 -8.82 -19.29
CA SER A 68 33.82 -8.97 -19.72
C SER A 68 33.06 -9.94 -18.82
N ALA A 69 33.70 -11.06 -18.45
CA ALA A 69 33.10 -12.07 -17.59
C ALA A 69 32.85 -11.54 -16.16
N ARG A 70 33.77 -10.78 -15.58
CA ARG A 70 33.53 -10.13 -14.27
C ARG A 70 32.35 -9.14 -14.31
N ARG A 71 32.20 -8.39 -15.40
CA ARG A 71 31.05 -7.49 -15.59
C ARG A 71 29.75 -8.27 -15.76
N ALA A 72 29.80 -9.43 -16.42
CA ALA A 72 28.66 -10.34 -16.55
C ALA A 72 28.23 -10.92 -15.20
N GLU A 73 29.17 -11.34 -14.33
CA GLU A 73 28.88 -11.79 -12.96
C GLU A 73 28.14 -10.69 -12.16
N GLN A 74 28.65 -9.46 -12.16
CA GLN A 74 27.99 -8.33 -11.50
C GLN A 74 26.62 -7.97 -12.11
N ARG A 75 26.40 -8.27 -13.39
CA ARG A 75 25.09 -8.09 -14.03
C ARG A 75 24.12 -9.18 -13.60
N LEU A 76 24.55 -10.44 -13.47
CA LEU A 76 23.73 -11.54 -12.97
C LEU A 76 23.22 -11.29 -11.54
N ASP A 77 24.06 -10.74 -10.66
CA ASP A 77 23.64 -10.36 -9.29
C ASP A 77 22.51 -9.31 -9.32
N ARG A 78 22.65 -8.31 -10.21
CA ARG A 78 21.62 -7.28 -10.40
C ARG A 78 20.33 -7.86 -11.00
N LEU A 79 20.44 -8.76 -11.99
CA LEU A 79 19.29 -9.43 -12.58
C LEU A 79 18.54 -10.28 -11.55
N THR A 80 19.25 -10.93 -10.62
CA THR A 80 18.65 -11.69 -9.53
C THR A 80 17.85 -10.79 -8.58
N ALA A 81 18.39 -9.61 -8.25
CA ALA A 81 17.68 -8.61 -7.46
C ALA A 81 16.45 -8.04 -8.20
N GLU A 82 16.57 -7.75 -9.51
CA GLU A 82 15.47 -7.31 -10.36
C GLU A 82 14.35 -8.37 -10.42
N ARG A 83 14.70 -9.65 -10.60
CA ARG A 83 13.73 -10.76 -10.62
C ARG A 83 13.01 -10.91 -9.29
N THR A 84 13.73 -10.85 -8.18
CA THR A 84 13.13 -10.89 -6.83
C THR A 84 12.21 -9.68 -6.57
N GLY A 85 12.50 -8.53 -7.19
CA GLY A 85 11.63 -7.37 -7.20
C GLY A 85 10.34 -7.61 -7.96
N LEU A 86 10.44 -8.17 -9.17
CA LEU A 86 9.28 -8.53 -9.99
C LEU A 86 8.39 -9.56 -9.32
N ASP A 87 8.97 -10.61 -8.70
CA ASP A 87 8.19 -11.65 -8.00
C ASP A 87 7.32 -11.05 -6.88
N ARG A 88 7.85 -10.05 -6.15
CA ARG A 88 7.07 -9.35 -5.11
C ARG A 88 5.94 -8.53 -5.70
N GLN A 89 6.17 -7.88 -6.84
CA GLN A 89 5.15 -7.10 -7.52
C GLN A 89 4.08 -7.98 -8.18
N GLU A 90 4.45 -9.15 -8.70
CA GLU A 90 3.53 -10.16 -9.23
C GLU A 90 2.58 -10.64 -8.13
N ARG A 91 3.11 -11.04 -6.97
CA ARG A 91 2.28 -11.43 -5.82
C ARG A 91 1.33 -10.33 -5.37
N ALA A 92 1.80 -9.08 -5.30
CA ALA A 92 0.95 -7.96 -4.92
C ALA A 92 -0.19 -7.71 -5.92
N ASP A 93 0.04 -7.91 -7.22
CA ASP A 93 -1.01 -7.80 -8.23
C ASP A 93 -1.93 -9.02 -8.27
N GLU A 94 -1.43 -10.23 -7.97
CA GLU A 94 -2.25 -11.42 -7.76
C GLU A 94 -3.20 -11.24 -6.58
N ASP A 95 -2.73 -10.70 -5.46
CA ASP A 95 -3.56 -10.37 -4.30
C ASP A 95 -4.68 -9.38 -4.67
N VAL A 96 -4.34 -8.32 -5.41
CA VAL A 96 -5.33 -7.33 -5.91
C VAL A 96 -6.35 -7.98 -6.84
N LEU A 97 -5.91 -8.84 -7.76
CA LEU A 97 -6.79 -9.54 -8.69
C LEU A 97 -7.73 -10.49 -7.95
N HIS A 98 -7.22 -11.25 -6.99
CA HIS A 98 -8.00 -12.19 -6.19
C HIS A 98 -9.04 -11.47 -5.32
N ASP A 99 -8.64 -10.40 -4.64
CA ASP A 99 -9.55 -9.59 -3.83
C ASP A 99 -10.65 -8.94 -4.68
N ALA A 100 -10.29 -8.42 -5.86
CA ALA A 100 -11.25 -7.83 -6.79
C ALA A 100 -12.20 -8.89 -7.36
N GLU A 101 -11.71 -10.07 -7.74
CA GLU A 101 -12.53 -11.17 -8.26
C GLU A 101 -13.54 -11.67 -7.22
N ASN A 102 -13.10 -11.93 -5.99
CA ASN A 102 -13.98 -12.37 -4.91
C ASN A 102 -15.09 -11.35 -4.65
N TRP A 103 -14.74 -10.06 -4.53
CA TRP A 103 -15.71 -9.01 -4.26
C TRP A 103 -16.68 -8.79 -5.43
N LEU A 104 -16.17 -8.79 -6.66
CA LEU A 104 -16.98 -8.64 -7.87
C LEU A 104 -17.86 -9.86 -8.15
N GLY A 105 -17.47 -11.05 -7.68
CA GLY A 105 -18.29 -12.27 -7.75
C GLY A 105 -19.61 -12.12 -6.99
N ASP A 106 -19.59 -11.44 -5.85
CA ASP A 106 -20.78 -11.20 -5.01
C ASP A 106 -21.53 -9.90 -5.37
N TRP A 107 -21.03 -9.13 -6.33
CA TRP A 107 -21.58 -7.82 -6.70
C TRP A 107 -23.04 -7.88 -7.13
N GLU A 108 -23.40 -8.80 -8.02
CA GLU A 108 -24.77 -8.89 -8.57
C GLU A 108 -25.78 -9.24 -7.48
N THR A 109 -25.42 -10.13 -6.55
CA THR A 109 -26.23 -10.47 -5.37
C THR A 109 -26.41 -9.25 -4.46
N THR A 110 -25.34 -8.52 -4.19
CA THR A 110 -25.37 -7.31 -3.35
C THR A 110 -26.23 -6.22 -3.98
N ARG A 111 -26.07 -5.98 -5.29
CA ARG A 111 -26.85 -5.01 -6.06
C ARG A 111 -28.33 -5.35 -6.05
N ALA A 112 -28.68 -6.60 -6.34
CA ALA A 112 -30.07 -7.07 -6.32
C ALA A 112 -30.71 -6.90 -4.92
N GLY A 113 -29.97 -7.22 -3.85
CA GLY A 113 -30.44 -7.03 -2.49
C GLY A 113 -30.70 -5.56 -2.14
N LEU A 114 -29.84 -4.65 -2.59
CA LEU A 114 -30.02 -3.20 -2.39
C LEU A 114 -31.18 -2.63 -3.22
N GLN A 115 -31.33 -3.07 -4.47
CA GLN A 115 -32.46 -2.69 -5.33
C GLN A 115 -33.79 -3.17 -4.74
N ALA A 116 -33.88 -4.43 -4.30
CA ALA A 116 -35.08 -4.95 -3.64
C ALA A 116 -35.44 -4.18 -2.37
N ARG A 117 -34.44 -3.75 -1.58
CA ARG A 117 -34.66 -2.88 -0.41
C ARG A 117 -35.20 -1.50 -0.80
N ILE A 118 -34.71 -0.91 -1.88
CA ILE A 118 -35.21 0.36 -2.41
C ILE A 118 -36.66 0.21 -2.86
N GLU A 119 -36.96 -0.80 -3.67
CA GLU A 119 -38.31 -1.10 -4.16
C GLU A 119 -39.29 -1.31 -3.00
N SER A 120 -38.91 -2.14 -2.02
CA SER A 120 -39.73 -2.37 -0.82
C SER A 120 -39.98 -1.09 -0.01
N ALA A 121 -38.97 -0.22 0.14
CA ALA A 121 -39.13 1.05 0.83
C ALA A 121 -39.99 2.06 0.05
N GLN A 122 -39.94 2.05 -1.29
CA GLN A 122 -40.82 2.86 -2.15
C GLN A 122 -42.27 2.39 -2.04
N GLU A 123 -42.52 1.07 -2.13
CA GLU A 123 -43.85 0.50 -1.93
C GLU A 123 -44.41 0.84 -0.55
N ALA A 124 -43.57 0.79 0.49
CA ALA A 124 -43.94 1.19 1.84
C ALA A 124 -44.27 2.69 1.93
N ALA A 125 -43.55 3.56 1.22
CA ALA A 125 -43.83 5.00 1.16
C ALA A 125 -45.20 5.26 0.52
N THR A 126 -45.48 4.66 -0.64
CA THR A 126 -46.79 4.76 -1.29
C THR A 126 -47.91 4.23 -0.40
N ARG A 127 -47.69 3.11 0.31
CA ARG A 127 -48.66 2.58 1.27
C ARG A 127 -48.89 3.52 2.46
N ALA A 128 -47.84 4.16 2.96
CA ALA A 128 -47.95 5.14 4.04
C ALA A 128 -48.77 6.36 3.61
N GLU A 129 -48.61 6.85 2.38
CA GLU A 129 -49.41 7.94 1.81
C GLU A 129 -50.90 7.54 1.70
N GLN A 130 -51.18 6.36 1.15
CA GLN A 130 -52.55 5.84 1.06
C GLN A 130 -53.23 5.68 2.43
N LEU A 131 -52.47 5.24 3.44
CA LEU A 131 -52.96 5.10 4.81
C LEU A 131 -53.15 6.47 5.49
N ALA A 132 -52.30 7.46 5.21
CA ALA A 132 -52.44 8.81 5.73
C ALA A 132 -53.78 9.44 5.32
N VAL A 133 -54.18 9.26 4.05
CA VAL A 133 -55.48 9.73 3.52
C VAL A 133 -56.67 9.06 4.25
N GLN A 134 -56.53 7.81 4.66
CA GLN A 134 -57.59 7.07 5.37
C GLN A 134 -57.66 7.38 6.88
N ARG A 135 -56.54 7.81 7.48
CA ARG A 135 -56.43 8.06 8.93
C ARG A 135 -57.27 9.24 9.38
N GLU A 136 -57.21 10.36 8.67
CA GLU A 136 -57.93 11.58 9.06
C GLU A 136 -59.46 11.37 9.11
N PRO A 137 -60.12 10.81 8.07
CA PRO A 137 -61.54 10.49 8.14
C PRO A 137 -61.89 9.52 9.28
N ALA A 138 -61.05 8.49 9.53
CA ALA A 138 -61.29 7.54 10.60
C ALA A 138 -61.20 8.20 11.99
N GLN A 139 -60.23 9.09 12.20
CA GLN A 139 -60.08 9.85 13.44
C GLN A 139 -61.23 10.86 13.64
N ASN A 140 -61.66 11.54 12.58
CA ASN A 140 -62.79 12.47 12.63
C ASN A 140 -64.09 11.74 12.98
N ARG A 141 -64.36 10.59 12.36
CA ARG A 141 -65.52 9.74 12.70
C ARG A 141 -65.49 9.24 14.14
N LEU A 142 -64.31 8.84 14.65
CA LEU A 142 -64.17 8.46 16.06
C LEU A 142 -64.44 9.63 17.00
N ARG A 143 -63.95 10.84 16.68
CA ARG A 143 -64.22 12.04 17.47
C ARG A 143 -65.71 12.36 17.50
N ALA A 144 -66.38 12.30 16.35
CA ALA A 144 -67.81 12.50 16.22
C ALA A 144 -68.61 11.44 17.01
N ALA A 145 -68.20 10.17 16.99
CA ALA A 145 -68.88 9.11 17.74
C ALA A 145 -68.78 9.32 19.26
N ARG A 146 -67.60 9.75 19.76
CA ARG A 146 -67.43 10.11 21.18
C ARG A 146 -68.29 11.33 21.57
N GLN A 147 -68.42 12.30 20.68
CA GLN A 147 -69.31 13.46 20.88
C GLN A 147 -70.77 13.04 20.88
N ARG A 148 -71.21 12.19 19.94
CA ARG A 148 -72.55 11.60 19.89
C ARG A 148 -72.88 10.92 21.21
N ASP A 149 -72.02 10.02 21.68
CA ASP A 149 -72.25 9.27 22.92
C ASP A 149 -72.30 10.20 24.15
N THR A 150 -71.63 11.35 24.10
CA THR A 150 -71.70 12.38 25.16
C THR A 150 -72.99 13.17 25.07
N PHE A 151 -73.34 13.70 23.89
CA PHE A 151 -74.56 14.46 23.70
C PHE A 151 -75.83 13.61 23.87
N ALA A 152 -75.77 12.31 23.65
CA ALA A 152 -76.87 11.39 23.96
C ALA A 152 -77.16 11.38 25.46
N ARG A 153 -76.13 11.21 26.30
CA ARG A 153 -76.25 11.31 27.76
C ARG A 153 -76.72 12.69 28.20
N ASP A 154 -76.13 13.77 27.65
CA ASP A 154 -76.51 15.14 27.98
C ASP A 154 -77.98 15.44 27.58
N THR A 155 -78.47 14.83 26.48
CA THR A 155 -79.87 14.94 26.05
C THR A 155 -80.79 14.28 27.05
N ASP A 156 -80.47 13.07 27.50
CA ASP A 156 -81.27 12.34 28.51
C ASP A 156 -81.32 13.10 29.85
N GLU A 157 -80.18 13.65 30.29
CA GLU A 157 -80.08 14.48 31.50
C GLU A 157 -80.90 15.78 31.35
N THR A 158 -80.70 16.52 30.25
CA THR A 158 -81.41 17.79 30.01
C THR A 158 -82.92 17.57 29.83
N GLN A 159 -83.32 16.46 29.21
CA GLN A 159 -84.73 16.08 29.10
C GLN A 159 -85.36 15.82 30.47
N THR A 160 -84.63 15.17 31.37
CA THR A 160 -85.08 14.98 32.76
C THR A 160 -85.24 16.32 33.49
N HIS A 161 -84.32 17.27 33.29
CA HIS A 161 -84.45 18.63 33.85
C HIS A 161 -85.66 19.39 33.29
N VAL A 162 -85.91 19.31 31.98
CA VAL A 162 -87.08 19.93 31.33
C VAL A 162 -88.38 19.35 31.90
N LEU A 163 -88.48 18.03 32.10
CA LEU A 163 -89.65 17.40 32.70
C LEU A 163 -89.90 17.93 34.11
N GLY A 164 -88.88 17.95 34.97
CA GLY A 164 -89.02 18.50 36.32
C GLY A 164 -89.32 20.01 36.35
N ALA A 165 -88.79 20.79 35.41
CA ALA A 165 -89.11 22.22 35.30
C ALA A 165 -90.55 22.45 34.81
N ARG A 166 -91.05 21.60 33.90
CA ARG A 166 -92.46 21.61 33.45
C ARG A 166 -93.41 21.30 34.59
N GLU A 167 -93.11 20.30 35.40
CA GLU A 167 -93.91 19.95 36.59
C GLU A 167 -93.99 21.12 37.57
N ARG A 168 -92.83 21.68 37.98
CA ARG A 168 -92.79 22.85 38.87
C ARG A 168 -93.51 24.08 38.32
N ALA A 169 -93.39 24.36 37.01
CA ALA A 169 -94.11 25.47 36.38
C ALA A 169 -95.63 25.23 36.39
N THR A 170 -96.06 23.98 36.18
CA THR A 170 -97.48 23.58 36.21
C THR A 170 -98.04 23.70 37.62
N GLU A 171 -97.32 23.21 38.63
CA GLU A 171 -97.69 23.33 40.05
C GLU A 171 -97.76 24.80 40.49
N ALA A 172 -96.76 25.62 40.15
CA ALA A 172 -96.76 27.05 40.47
C ALA A 172 -97.90 27.80 39.77
N LYS A 173 -98.23 27.41 38.53
CA LYS A 173 -99.37 27.97 37.80
C LYS A 173 -100.69 27.60 38.46
N ALA A 174 -100.87 26.33 38.84
CA ALA A 174 -102.06 25.86 39.54
C ALA A 174 -102.23 26.62 40.87
N HIS A 175 -101.16 26.72 41.67
CA HIS A 175 -101.17 27.45 42.93
C HIS A 175 -101.53 28.94 42.75
N TRP A 176 -100.96 29.61 41.75
CA TRP A 176 -101.33 31.00 41.44
C TRP A 176 -102.80 31.13 41.01
N LEU A 177 -103.30 30.24 40.16
CA LEU A 177 -104.70 30.24 39.74
C LEU A 177 -105.65 30.00 40.91
N ASP A 178 -105.31 29.08 41.82
CA ASP A 178 -106.08 28.79 43.04
C ASP A 178 -106.14 30.04 43.94
N LEU A 179 -105.01 30.71 44.18
CA LEU A 179 -104.96 31.95 44.97
C LEU A 179 -105.73 33.09 44.30
N LYS A 180 -105.63 33.20 42.98
CA LYS A 180 -106.39 34.19 42.20
C LYS A 180 -107.88 33.94 42.31
N GLU A 181 -108.33 32.70 42.19
CA GLU A 181 -109.73 32.32 42.36
C GLU A 181 -110.22 32.60 43.80
N GLN A 182 -109.44 32.22 44.82
CA GLN A 182 -109.75 32.53 46.22
C GLN A 182 -109.87 34.03 46.47
N ARG A 183 -108.98 34.84 45.91
CA ARG A 183 -109.03 36.31 46.01
C ARG A 183 -110.24 36.89 45.29
N LEU A 184 -110.57 36.43 44.08
CA LEU A 184 -111.76 36.85 43.35
C LEU A 184 -113.04 36.53 44.14
N ASN A 185 -113.12 35.35 44.74
CA ASN A 185 -114.22 34.97 45.63
C ASN A 185 -114.27 35.83 46.90
N GLY A 186 -113.12 36.31 47.39
CA GLY A 186 -112.97 37.21 48.54
C GLY A 186 -112.95 38.71 48.22
N ILE A 187 -113.17 39.13 46.97
CA ILE A 187 -112.93 40.51 46.51
C ILE A 187 -113.87 41.52 47.18
N ALA A 188 -115.10 41.09 47.47
CA ALA A 188 -116.08 41.92 48.17
C ALA A 188 -115.56 42.35 49.54
N ALA A 189 -114.81 41.48 50.25
CA ALA A 189 -114.21 41.79 51.54
C ALA A 189 -112.97 42.70 51.43
N GLU A 190 -112.23 42.66 50.30
CA GLU A 190 -111.16 43.63 50.03
C GLU A 190 -111.73 45.03 49.78
N LEU A 191 -112.75 45.12 48.93
CA LEU A 191 -113.38 46.38 48.56
C LEU A 191 -114.09 47.02 49.76
N ALA A 192 -114.78 46.21 50.58
CA ALA A 192 -115.43 46.66 51.79
C ALA A 192 -114.47 47.18 52.86
N ALA A 193 -113.22 46.69 52.91
CA ALA A 193 -112.21 47.16 53.86
C ALA A 193 -111.74 48.61 53.59
N ASN A 194 -111.98 49.14 52.39
CA ASN A 194 -111.66 50.51 52.00
C ASN A 194 -112.88 51.46 52.08
N LEU A 195 -114.03 51.00 52.60
CA LEU A 195 -115.18 51.86 52.82
C LEU A 195 -114.94 52.74 54.04
N ALA A 196 -114.97 54.06 53.84
CA ALA A 196 -114.96 55.06 54.89
C ALA A 196 -116.39 55.61 55.09
N ASP A 197 -116.75 55.89 56.34
CA ASP A 197 -118.08 56.38 56.67
C ASP A 197 -118.33 57.76 56.03
N GLY A 198 -119.42 57.87 55.26
CA GLY A 198 -119.77 59.10 54.52
C GLY A 198 -119.10 59.29 53.16
N GLU A 199 -118.17 58.44 52.74
CA GLU A 199 -117.59 58.49 51.39
C GLU A 199 -118.34 57.57 50.39
N PRO A 200 -118.53 57.99 49.13
CA PRO A 200 -119.20 57.15 48.13
C PRO A 200 -118.36 55.93 47.78
N CYS A 201 -118.96 54.74 47.83
CA CYS A 201 -118.33 53.48 47.44
C CYS A 201 -117.82 53.53 46.00
N ALA A 202 -116.56 53.14 45.77
CA ALA A 202 -115.90 53.17 44.46
C ALA A 202 -116.54 52.26 43.39
N VAL A 203 -117.42 51.33 43.78
CA VAL A 203 -118.08 50.38 42.86
C VAL A 203 -119.51 50.81 42.52
N CYS A 204 -120.33 51.14 43.52
CA CYS A 204 -121.75 51.44 43.34
C CYS A 204 -122.15 52.90 43.63
N GLY A 205 -121.26 53.71 44.20
CA GLY A 205 -121.49 55.13 44.50
C GLY A 205 -122.32 55.43 45.76
N ALA A 206 -122.78 54.43 46.51
CA ALA A 206 -123.56 54.63 47.73
C ALA A 206 -122.69 55.01 48.93
N THR A 207 -123.21 55.82 49.86
CA THR A 207 -122.54 56.25 51.10
C THR A 207 -122.87 55.38 52.31
N GLU A 208 -123.79 54.42 52.19
CA GLU A 208 -124.19 53.50 53.27
C GLU A 208 -124.10 52.03 52.79
N HIS A 209 -123.44 51.17 53.57
CA HIS A 209 -123.31 49.73 53.32
C HIS A 209 -123.72 48.94 54.58
N PRO A 210 -124.97 48.44 54.67
CA PRO A 210 -125.52 47.89 55.92
C PRO A 210 -124.94 46.53 56.35
N ALA A 211 -124.25 45.81 55.46
CA ALA A 211 -123.55 44.57 55.78
C ALA A 211 -122.26 44.43 54.94
N PRO A 212 -121.20 45.18 55.25
CA PRO A 212 -119.94 45.09 54.52
C PRO A 212 -119.35 43.68 54.68
N ALA A 213 -118.90 43.08 53.59
CA ALA A 213 -118.20 41.80 53.64
C ALA A 213 -116.92 41.92 54.48
N ARG A 214 -116.66 40.96 55.38
CA ARG A 214 -115.50 41.00 56.28
C ARG A 214 -114.44 40.02 55.80
N LYS A 215 -113.17 40.41 55.95
CA LYS A 215 -112.05 39.48 55.74
C LYS A 215 -112.11 38.39 56.80
N ILE A 216 -112.09 37.13 56.37
CA ILE A 216 -111.92 35.98 57.25
C ILE A 216 -110.42 35.73 57.49
N ALA A 217 -110.07 35.04 58.59
CA ALA A 217 -108.70 34.61 58.82
C ALA A 217 -108.23 33.71 57.67
N GLY A 218 -107.08 34.02 57.06
CA GLY A 218 -106.59 33.34 55.86
C GLY A 218 -107.09 33.92 54.54
N HIS A 219 -107.71 35.11 54.53
CA HIS A 219 -108.04 35.84 53.31
C HIS A 219 -106.78 36.07 52.45
N VAL A 220 -106.86 35.72 51.16
CA VAL A 220 -105.77 35.91 50.19
C VAL A 220 -105.81 37.35 49.69
N ASP A 221 -104.74 38.09 49.97
CA ASP A 221 -104.59 39.46 49.51
C ASP A 221 -103.86 39.55 48.15
N ARG A 222 -103.84 40.77 47.59
CA ARG A 222 -103.15 41.06 46.34
C ARG A 222 -101.66 40.68 46.38
N GLU A 223 -100.98 40.91 47.50
CA GLU A 223 -99.55 40.61 47.60
C GLU A 223 -99.27 39.10 47.56
N ALA A 224 -100.15 38.27 48.14
CA ALA A 224 -100.07 36.82 48.06
C ALA A 224 -100.25 36.31 46.63
N GLU A 225 -101.22 36.85 45.88
CA GLU A 225 -101.40 36.55 44.45
C GLU A 225 -100.16 36.97 43.64
N GLU A 226 -99.64 38.19 43.84
CA GLU A 226 -98.46 38.72 43.13
C GLU A 226 -97.20 37.89 43.41
N ARG A 227 -96.98 37.43 44.66
CA ARG A 227 -95.88 36.52 45.00
C ARG A 227 -96.01 35.17 44.29
N ALA A 228 -97.21 34.62 44.20
CA ALA A 228 -97.46 33.37 43.49
C ALA A 228 -97.30 33.53 41.96
N LEU A 229 -97.76 34.65 41.40
CA LEU A 229 -97.54 34.99 39.99
C LEU A 229 -96.05 35.09 39.68
N ALA A 230 -95.27 35.80 40.51
CA ALA A 230 -93.84 35.91 40.35
C ALA A 230 -93.13 34.54 40.48
N SER A 231 -93.63 33.65 41.35
CA SER A 231 -93.12 32.28 41.46
C SER A 231 -93.40 31.45 40.21
N TYR A 232 -94.61 31.56 39.65
CA TYR A 232 -94.95 30.94 38.36
C TYR A 232 -94.07 31.48 37.23
N GLN A 233 -93.91 32.80 37.11
CA GLN A 233 -93.08 33.42 36.08
C GLN A 233 -91.63 32.92 36.13
N ARG A 234 -91.00 32.87 37.32
CA ARG A 234 -89.65 32.31 37.49
C ARG A 234 -89.58 30.83 37.10
N ALA A 235 -90.60 30.04 37.45
CA ALA A 235 -90.65 28.62 37.08
C ALA A 235 -90.83 28.43 35.56
N ASP A 236 -91.63 29.29 34.92
CA ASP A 236 -91.87 29.29 33.47
C ASP A 236 -90.63 29.72 32.68
N GLU A 237 -89.93 30.76 33.15
CA GLU A 237 -88.64 31.21 32.61
C GLU A 237 -87.59 30.10 32.69
N ARG A 238 -87.48 29.43 33.85
CA ARG A 238 -86.57 28.30 34.02
C ARG A 238 -86.93 27.13 33.10
N ARG A 239 -88.22 26.81 32.95
CA ARG A 239 -88.67 25.81 31.96
C ARG A 239 -88.21 26.19 30.56
N ALA A 240 -88.42 27.45 30.15
CA ALA A 240 -88.05 27.92 28.83
C ALA A 240 -86.52 27.90 28.60
N GLU A 241 -85.71 28.19 29.63
CA GLU A 241 -84.25 28.04 29.59
C GLU A 241 -83.82 26.59 29.41
N ASP A 242 -84.36 25.67 30.21
CA ASP A 242 -84.04 24.25 30.12
C ASP A 242 -84.49 23.67 28.76
N GLU A 243 -85.63 24.12 28.21
CA GLU A 243 -86.11 23.74 26.86
C GLU A 243 -85.19 24.25 25.74
N ARG A 244 -84.70 25.49 25.83
CA ARG A 244 -83.70 26.02 24.88
C ARG A 244 -82.40 25.22 24.95
N ARG A 245 -81.94 24.88 26.15
CA ARG A 245 -80.75 24.05 26.35
C ARG A 245 -80.94 22.66 25.74
N LEU A 246 -82.10 22.04 25.93
CA LEU A 246 -82.42 20.75 25.31
C LEU A 246 -82.38 20.82 23.78
N GLY A 247 -82.89 21.91 23.19
CA GLY A 247 -82.80 22.17 21.74
C GLY A 247 -81.35 22.16 21.24
N LEU A 248 -80.47 22.93 21.88
CA LEU A 248 -79.06 23.02 21.51
C LEU A 248 -78.33 21.67 21.61
N VAL A 249 -78.57 20.90 22.68
CA VAL A 249 -77.93 19.59 22.86
C VAL A 249 -78.45 18.57 21.83
N ARG A 250 -79.75 18.61 21.48
CA ARG A 250 -80.32 17.76 20.43
C ARG A 250 -79.78 18.08 19.05
N GLU A 251 -79.61 19.36 18.72
CA GLU A 251 -78.96 19.78 17.47
C GLU A 251 -77.50 19.30 17.41
N ALA A 252 -76.75 19.45 18.51
CA ALA A 252 -75.39 18.94 18.61
C ALA A 252 -75.32 17.41 18.49
N LEU A 253 -76.26 16.68 19.10
CA LEU A 253 -76.38 15.22 18.97
C LEU A 253 -76.67 14.82 17.52
N ALA A 254 -77.57 15.51 16.83
CA ALA A 254 -77.89 15.23 15.43
C ALA A 254 -76.68 15.44 14.52
N ALA A 255 -75.96 16.54 14.69
CA ALA A 255 -74.73 16.83 13.94
C ALA A 255 -73.64 15.77 14.20
N ALA A 256 -73.38 15.42 15.46
CA ALA A 256 -72.40 14.40 15.82
C ALA A 256 -72.80 12.99 15.32
N SER A 257 -74.10 12.66 15.33
CA SER A 257 -74.62 11.39 14.81
C SER A 257 -74.43 11.28 13.30
N ALA A 258 -74.71 12.35 12.55
CA ALA A 258 -74.55 12.37 11.10
C ALA A 258 -73.09 12.16 10.68
N GLU A 259 -72.14 12.78 11.38
CA GLU A 259 -70.70 12.65 11.10
C GLU A 259 -70.13 11.29 11.55
N ALA A 260 -70.59 10.73 12.68
CA ALA A 260 -70.14 9.44 13.18
C ALA A 260 -70.62 8.25 12.32
N GLY A 261 -71.88 8.34 11.87
CA GLY A 261 -72.67 7.22 11.36
C GLY A 261 -73.11 6.25 12.47
N ASP A 262 -73.58 5.07 12.05
CA ASP A 262 -74.24 4.11 12.95
C ASP A 262 -73.28 3.20 13.73
N ALA A 263 -71.99 3.23 13.40
CA ALA A 263 -71.01 2.35 14.03
C ALA A 263 -70.83 2.69 15.52
N PRO A 264 -70.71 1.68 16.40
CA PRO A 264 -70.35 1.88 17.80
C PRO A 264 -68.95 2.49 17.96
N THR A 265 -68.77 3.33 18.97
CA THR A 265 -67.49 4.03 19.24
C THR A 265 -66.32 3.08 19.44
N TYR A 266 -66.52 1.91 20.05
CA TYR A 266 -65.43 0.93 20.24
C TYR A 266 -64.93 0.34 18.91
N GLN A 267 -65.81 0.16 17.91
CA GLN A 267 -65.41 -0.35 16.59
C GLN A 267 -64.63 0.69 15.82
N LEU A 268 -65.09 1.95 15.83
CA LEU A 268 -64.38 3.08 15.23
C LEU A 268 -63.02 3.31 15.89
N ALA A 269 -62.92 3.12 17.20
CA ALA A 269 -61.65 3.19 17.93
C ALA A 269 -60.66 2.12 17.46
N ALA A 270 -61.10 0.85 17.38
CA ALA A 270 -60.28 -0.25 16.89
C ALA A 270 -59.85 -0.05 15.42
N GLN A 271 -60.73 0.49 14.58
CA GLN A 271 -60.41 0.83 13.19
C GLN A 271 -59.34 1.93 13.10
N ALA A 272 -59.51 3.03 13.84
CA ALA A 272 -58.56 4.14 13.86
C ALA A 272 -57.18 3.68 14.36
N GLU A 273 -57.15 2.88 15.43
CA GLU A 273 -55.90 2.32 15.96
C GLU A 273 -55.25 1.34 14.97
N GLY A 274 -56.04 0.49 14.31
CA GLY A 274 -55.53 -0.42 13.28
C GLY A 274 -54.98 0.29 12.04
N LEU A 275 -55.54 1.46 11.67
CA LEU A 275 -54.99 2.32 10.62
C LEU A 275 -53.70 3.01 11.10
N GLU A 276 -53.67 3.49 12.34
CA GLU A 276 -52.49 4.10 12.95
C GLU A 276 -51.29 3.15 12.93
N ARG A 277 -51.46 1.92 13.45
CA ARG A 277 -50.38 0.92 13.50
C ARG A 277 -49.84 0.58 12.12
N ARG A 278 -50.72 0.36 11.13
CA ARG A 278 -50.32 0.08 9.74
C ARG A 278 -49.58 1.25 9.11
N TYR A 279 -50.00 2.48 9.41
CA TYR A 279 -49.32 3.68 8.93
C TYR A 279 -47.93 3.81 9.53
N GLU A 280 -47.78 3.62 10.84
CA GLU A 280 -46.48 3.68 11.52
C GLU A 280 -45.52 2.59 11.04
N GLU A 281 -46.02 1.39 10.78
CA GLU A 281 -45.25 0.30 10.16
C GLU A 281 -44.79 0.68 8.75
N ALA A 282 -45.70 1.12 7.88
CA ALA A 282 -45.38 1.56 6.53
C ALA A 282 -44.38 2.73 6.52
N ARG A 283 -44.56 3.71 7.41
CA ARG A 283 -43.66 4.85 7.57
C ARG A 283 -42.26 4.43 8.03
N ARG A 284 -42.15 3.50 8.98
CA ARG A 284 -40.86 2.98 9.44
C ARG A 284 -40.13 2.29 8.30
N SER A 285 -40.80 1.42 7.54
CA SER A 285 -40.21 0.76 6.37
C SER A 285 -39.81 1.77 5.28
N ALA A 286 -40.62 2.79 5.03
CA ALA A 286 -40.32 3.86 4.07
C ALA A 286 -39.10 4.71 4.48
N SER A 287 -38.85 4.91 5.78
CA SER A 287 -37.75 5.74 6.27
C SER A 287 -36.36 5.24 5.86
N GLY A 288 -36.23 3.94 5.54
CA GLY A 288 -34.98 3.34 5.06
C GLY A 288 -34.63 3.68 3.61
N LEU A 289 -35.52 4.33 2.84
CA LEU A 289 -35.34 4.55 1.40
C LEU A 289 -34.08 5.34 1.06
N HIS A 290 -33.81 6.42 1.82
CA HIS A 290 -32.63 7.25 1.56
C HIS A 290 -31.33 6.50 1.86
N SER A 291 -31.26 5.79 3.00
CA SER A 291 -30.10 4.96 3.37
C SER A 291 -29.83 3.89 2.32
N ALA A 292 -30.87 3.21 1.83
CA ALA A 292 -30.73 2.17 0.82
C ALA A 292 -30.16 2.72 -0.51
N HIS A 293 -30.59 3.92 -0.95
CA HIS A 293 -30.00 4.59 -2.11
C HIS A 293 -28.53 5.00 -1.89
N GLU A 294 -28.18 5.47 -0.69
CA GLU A 294 -26.79 5.80 -0.38
C GLU A 294 -25.90 4.57 -0.37
N GLU A 295 -26.37 3.47 0.22
CA GLU A 295 -25.67 2.19 0.23
C GLU A 295 -25.46 1.67 -1.20
N LEU A 296 -26.48 1.72 -2.06
CA LEU A 296 -26.35 1.35 -3.48
C LEU A 296 -25.28 2.20 -4.18
N ARG A 297 -25.34 3.53 -4.03
CA ARG A 297 -24.38 4.43 -4.67
C ARG A 297 -22.94 4.17 -4.20
N ARG A 298 -22.75 3.92 -2.89
CA ARG A 298 -21.42 3.59 -2.33
C ARG A 298 -20.92 2.26 -2.87
N ALA A 299 -21.80 1.26 -2.98
CA ALA A 299 -21.45 -0.05 -3.52
C ALA A 299 -21.12 0.02 -5.02
N GLU A 300 -21.83 0.83 -5.81
CA GLU A 300 -21.51 1.09 -7.23
C GLU A 300 -20.15 1.76 -7.41
N GLN A 301 -19.83 2.77 -6.58
CA GLN A 301 -18.52 3.42 -6.60
C GLN A 301 -17.39 2.45 -6.23
N GLU A 302 -17.61 1.58 -5.25
CA GLU A 302 -16.63 0.55 -4.89
C GLU A 302 -16.46 -0.46 -6.04
N ARG A 303 -17.54 -0.85 -6.71
CA ARG A 303 -17.49 -1.70 -7.91
C ARG A 303 -16.64 -1.09 -9.02
N GLU A 304 -16.80 0.20 -9.28
CA GLU A 304 -15.98 0.90 -10.28
C GLU A 304 -14.51 0.91 -9.90
N ARG A 305 -14.19 1.21 -8.63
CA ARG A 305 -12.80 1.20 -8.12
C ARG A 305 -12.15 -0.17 -8.23
N ARG A 306 -12.86 -1.23 -7.81
CA ARG A 306 -12.37 -2.61 -7.86
C ARG A 306 -12.20 -3.10 -9.29
N SER A 307 -13.12 -2.75 -10.19
CA SER A 307 -13.00 -3.09 -11.61
C SER A 307 -11.84 -2.37 -12.29
N ALA A 308 -11.61 -1.09 -11.97
CA ALA A 308 -10.44 -0.36 -12.46
C ALA A 308 -9.14 -0.98 -11.94
N ALA A 309 -9.06 -1.27 -10.63
CA ALA A 309 -7.90 -1.93 -10.03
C ALA A 309 -7.60 -3.29 -10.67
N GLN A 310 -8.64 -4.09 -10.96
CA GLN A 310 -8.52 -5.37 -11.65
C GLN A 310 -7.94 -5.20 -13.07
N GLN A 311 -8.46 -4.24 -13.85
CA GLN A 311 -7.98 -3.98 -15.21
C GLN A 311 -6.53 -3.50 -15.21
N GLU A 312 -6.18 -2.59 -14.31
CA GLU A 312 -4.81 -2.10 -14.16
C GLU A 312 -3.84 -3.21 -13.72
N ALA A 313 -4.23 -4.04 -12.75
CA ALA A 313 -3.44 -5.18 -12.30
C ALA A 313 -3.23 -6.20 -13.44
N ALA A 314 -4.27 -6.50 -14.24
CA ALA A 314 -4.16 -7.39 -15.39
C ALA A 314 -3.18 -6.86 -16.45
N LEU A 315 -3.21 -5.55 -16.74
CA LEU A 315 -2.26 -4.91 -17.65
C LEU A 315 -0.82 -4.96 -17.12
N ARG A 316 -0.64 -4.71 -15.82
CA ARG A 316 0.67 -4.84 -15.17
C ARG A 316 1.19 -6.28 -15.22
N THR A 317 0.35 -7.27 -14.94
CA THR A 317 0.70 -8.70 -15.04
C THR A 317 1.18 -9.06 -16.45
N ALA A 318 0.45 -8.64 -17.50
CA ALA A 318 0.87 -8.87 -18.88
C ALA A 318 2.24 -8.22 -19.21
N SER A 319 2.46 -6.98 -18.74
CA SER A 319 3.75 -6.29 -18.91
C SER A 319 4.89 -7.01 -18.17
N ARG A 320 4.63 -7.56 -16.98
CA ARG A 320 5.64 -8.27 -16.19
C ARG A 320 6.04 -9.61 -16.79
N VAL A 321 5.12 -10.34 -17.43
CA VAL A 321 5.47 -11.56 -18.18
C VAL A 321 6.54 -11.26 -19.23
N ALA A 322 6.34 -10.22 -20.05
CA ALA A 322 7.33 -9.81 -21.05
C ALA A 322 8.66 -9.36 -20.41
N ARG A 323 8.62 -8.64 -19.28
CA ARG A 323 9.83 -8.23 -18.56
C ARG A 323 10.59 -9.42 -17.99
N ARG A 324 9.89 -10.40 -17.42
CA ARG A 324 10.49 -11.64 -16.91
C ARG A 324 11.20 -12.39 -18.03
N ASP A 325 10.50 -12.61 -19.14
CA ASP A 325 11.07 -13.36 -20.26
C ASP A 325 12.33 -12.67 -20.81
N ALA A 326 12.36 -11.33 -20.84
CA ALA A 326 13.55 -10.56 -21.20
C ALA A 326 14.70 -10.72 -20.20
N LEU A 327 14.43 -10.71 -18.89
CA LEU A 327 15.45 -10.93 -17.87
C LEU A 327 15.98 -12.37 -17.88
N ASP A 328 15.11 -13.36 -18.13
CA ASP A 328 15.49 -14.77 -18.24
C ASP A 328 16.37 -15.02 -19.47
N ALA A 329 16.06 -14.38 -20.59
CA ALA A 329 16.90 -14.41 -21.79
C ALA A 329 18.26 -13.76 -21.55
N GLU A 330 18.29 -12.58 -20.91
CA GLU A 330 19.55 -11.89 -20.56
C GLU A 330 20.40 -12.73 -19.60
N ARG A 331 19.79 -13.31 -18.57
CA ARG A 331 20.47 -14.22 -17.64
C ARG A 331 21.08 -15.41 -18.38
N SER A 332 20.30 -16.09 -19.23
CA SER A 332 20.77 -17.26 -19.98
C SER A 332 21.95 -16.92 -20.90
N ALA A 333 21.92 -15.74 -21.54
CA ALA A 333 23.02 -15.25 -22.37
C ALA A 333 24.30 -15.03 -21.55
N LEU A 334 24.19 -14.32 -20.42
CA LEU A 334 25.33 -14.05 -19.53
C LEU A 334 25.89 -15.32 -18.90
N GLU A 335 25.04 -16.26 -18.46
CA GLU A 335 25.48 -17.57 -17.98
C GLU A 335 26.25 -18.33 -19.07
N GLY A 336 25.77 -18.27 -20.33
CA GLY A 336 26.49 -18.79 -21.50
C GLY A 336 27.86 -18.15 -21.69
N GLU A 337 27.96 -16.81 -21.61
CA GLU A 337 29.22 -16.08 -21.68
C GLU A 337 30.19 -16.49 -20.56
N LEU A 338 29.71 -16.67 -19.32
CA LEU A 338 30.53 -17.12 -18.20
C LEU A 338 31.04 -18.54 -18.36
N VAL A 339 30.21 -19.45 -18.89
CA VAL A 339 30.63 -20.83 -19.21
C VAL A 339 31.76 -20.80 -20.24
N GLN A 340 31.64 -19.98 -21.29
CA GLN A 340 32.69 -19.83 -22.30
C GLN A 340 33.97 -19.21 -21.71
N ALA A 341 33.84 -18.13 -20.94
CA ALA A 341 34.98 -17.42 -20.35
C ALA A 341 35.74 -18.27 -19.33
N ARG A 342 35.04 -19.10 -18.55
CA ARG A 342 35.64 -20.01 -17.58
C ARG A 342 36.33 -21.21 -18.24
N GLY A 343 35.84 -21.65 -19.40
CA GLY A 343 36.29 -22.88 -20.05
C GLY A 343 36.16 -24.08 -19.10
N GLY A 344 37.23 -24.85 -18.95
CA GLY A 344 37.27 -26.02 -18.06
C GLY A 344 37.53 -25.73 -16.58
N ALA A 345 37.66 -24.47 -16.16
CA ALA A 345 37.90 -24.12 -14.75
C ALA A 345 36.61 -24.17 -13.90
N ASP A 346 36.75 -24.14 -12.57
CA ASP A 346 35.60 -24.12 -11.65
C ASP A 346 34.95 -22.73 -11.52
N SER A 347 35.70 -21.64 -11.73
CA SER A 347 35.17 -20.28 -11.82
C SER A 347 36.01 -19.39 -12.74
N VAL A 348 35.44 -18.26 -13.17
CA VAL A 348 36.18 -17.23 -13.93
C VAL A 348 37.39 -16.74 -13.13
N ALA A 349 37.25 -16.61 -11.81
CA ALA A 349 38.35 -16.26 -10.92
C ALA A 349 39.47 -17.31 -10.93
N VAL A 350 39.13 -18.61 -10.94
CA VAL A 350 40.12 -19.70 -11.05
C VAL A 350 40.81 -19.67 -12.42
N ARG A 351 40.06 -19.45 -13.52
CA ARG A 351 40.64 -19.31 -14.86
C ARG A 351 41.57 -18.11 -14.96
N ALA A 352 41.19 -16.96 -14.39
CA ALA A 352 42.03 -15.77 -14.34
C ALA A 352 43.35 -16.04 -13.62
N ALA A 353 43.30 -16.68 -12.45
CA ALA A 353 44.51 -17.03 -11.69
C ALA A 353 45.39 -18.06 -12.41
N GLN A 354 44.80 -18.98 -13.19
CA GLN A 354 45.55 -19.91 -14.05
C GLN A 354 46.29 -19.17 -15.17
N LEU A 355 45.59 -18.27 -15.89
CA LEU A 355 46.17 -17.48 -16.98
C LEU A 355 47.26 -16.52 -16.48
N GLU A 356 47.06 -15.91 -15.32
CA GLU A 356 48.05 -15.03 -14.68
C GLU A 356 49.35 -15.79 -14.35
N ARG A 357 49.23 -16.97 -13.70
CA ARG A 357 50.41 -17.82 -13.44
C ARG A 357 51.08 -18.28 -14.73
N GLN A 358 50.30 -18.68 -15.73
CA GLN A 358 50.83 -19.12 -17.01
C GLN A 358 51.56 -17.99 -17.75
N ALA A 359 51.00 -16.78 -17.77
CA ALA A 359 51.64 -15.61 -18.38
C ALA A 359 52.94 -15.23 -17.67
N ALA A 360 52.99 -15.33 -16.33
CA ALA A 360 54.19 -15.07 -15.55
C ALA A 360 55.30 -16.09 -15.88
N LEU A 361 55.00 -17.39 -15.82
CA LEU A 361 55.96 -18.46 -16.14
C LEU A 361 56.49 -18.36 -17.59
N LEU A 362 55.60 -18.10 -18.55
CA LEU A 362 55.99 -17.97 -19.95
C LEU A 362 56.85 -16.72 -20.19
N THR A 363 56.57 -15.60 -19.51
CA THR A 363 57.39 -14.39 -19.57
C THR A 363 58.78 -14.64 -18.99
N GLU A 364 58.86 -15.20 -17.78
CA GLU A 364 60.13 -15.53 -17.13
C GLU A 364 60.98 -16.49 -17.98
N THR A 365 60.34 -17.53 -18.56
CA THR A 365 61.06 -18.47 -19.42
C THR A 365 61.46 -17.85 -20.75
N ALA A 366 60.65 -16.96 -21.33
CA ALA A 366 61.02 -16.25 -22.56
C ALA A 366 62.22 -15.31 -22.34
N GLU A 367 62.30 -14.65 -21.18
CA GLU A 367 63.43 -13.81 -20.79
C GLU A 367 64.69 -14.65 -20.56
N ALA A 368 64.57 -15.79 -19.86
CA ALA A 368 65.69 -16.71 -19.65
C ALA A 368 66.19 -17.32 -20.97
N ALA A 369 65.29 -17.73 -21.87
CA ALA A 369 65.63 -18.25 -23.19
C ALA A 369 66.30 -17.17 -24.06
N ARG A 370 65.81 -15.92 -24.04
CA ARG A 370 66.47 -14.81 -24.74
C ARG A 370 67.86 -14.55 -24.19
N ALA A 371 68.03 -14.57 -22.86
CA ALA A 371 69.34 -14.42 -22.25
C ALA A 371 70.30 -15.56 -22.64
N ALA A 372 69.81 -16.81 -22.75
CA ALA A 372 70.60 -17.94 -23.21
C ALA A 372 70.98 -17.81 -24.71
N GLU A 373 70.04 -17.40 -25.57
CA GLU A 373 70.29 -17.12 -27.00
C GLU A 373 71.32 -15.99 -27.18
N ASP A 374 71.15 -14.87 -26.46
CA ASP A 374 72.06 -13.70 -26.52
C ASP A 374 73.47 -14.07 -26.02
N THR A 375 73.58 -14.80 -24.92
CA THR A 375 74.87 -15.25 -24.37
C THR A 375 75.54 -16.32 -25.23
N ALA A 376 74.77 -17.20 -25.88
CA ALA A 376 75.30 -18.15 -26.85
C ALA A 376 75.89 -17.44 -28.07
N GLN A 377 75.22 -16.40 -28.57
CA GLN A 377 75.74 -15.58 -29.66
C GLN A 377 77.02 -14.83 -29.23
N ARG A 378 77.06 -14.27 -28.02
CA ARG A 378 78.29 -13.66 -27.48
C ARG A 378 79.43 -14.66 -27.30
N LEU A 379 79.14 -15.88 -26.85
CA LEU A 379 80.14 -16.94 -26.73
C LEU A 379 80.68 -17.33 -28.10
N LYS A 380 79.82 -17.48 -29.11
CA LYS A 380 80.24 -17.72 -30.50
C LYS A 380 81.13 -16.58 -31.03
N ASP A 381 80.76 -15.33 -30.76
CA ASP A 381 81.56 -14.17 -31.15
C ASP A 381 82.91 -14.13 -30.41
N ALA A 382 82.94 -14.53 -29.13
CA ALA A 382 84.16 -14.64 -28.33
C ALA A 382 85.06 -15.79 -28.80
N ASP A 383 84.49 -16.95 -29.14
CA ASP A 383 85.20 -18.09 -29.74
C ASP A 383 85.81 -17.69 -31.10
N ALA A 384 85.07 -16.95 -31.94
CA ALA A 384 85.58 -16.44 -33.22
C ALA A 384 86.73 -15.44 -33.00
N ARG A 385 86.60 -14.51 -32.04
CA ARG A 385 87.68 -13.57 -31.69
C ARG A 385 88.91 -14.27 -31.13
N LEU A 386 88.71 -15.32 -30.33
CA LEU A 386 89.79 -16.14 -29.78
C LEU A 386 90.51 -16.91 -30.89
N ALA A 387 89.78 -17.52 -31.83
CA ALA A 387 90.36 -18.15 -33.01
C ALA A 387 91.19 -17.17 -33.83
N ASP A 388 90.64 -15.99 -34.13
CA ASP A 388 91.36 -14.92 -34.82
C ASP A 388 92.63 -14.50 -34.07
N ALA A 389 92.56 -14.32 -32.75
CA ALA A 389 93.70 -13.94 -31.92
C ALA A 389 94.78 -15.03 -31.90
N ALA A 390 94.40 -16.29 -31.74
CA ALA A 390 95.31 -17.44 -31.74
C ALA A 390 96.03 -17.59 -33.10
N TYR A 391 95.30 -17.48 -34.21
CA TYR A 391 95.91 -17.54 -35.55
C TYR A 391 96.86 -16.36 -35.80
N ARG A 392 96.50 -15.13 -35.40
CA ARG A 392 97.41 -13.97 -35.52
C ARG A 392 98.67 -14.11 -34.68
N ALA A 393 98.58 -14.76 -33.52
CA ALA A 393 99.72 -15.05 -32.66
C ALA A 393 100.58 -16.24 -33.13
N GLY A 394 100.16 -16.94 -34.21
CA GLY A 394 100.92 -18.01 -34.84
C GLY A 394 100.63 -19.41 -34.26
N PHE A 395 99.48 -19.60 -33.60
CA PHE A 395 99.03 -20.91 -33.13
C PHE A 395 98.05 -21.54 -34.11
N ASP A 396 98.13 -22.87 -34.28
CA ASP A 396 97.22 -23.62 -35.16
C ASP A 396 95.80 -23.76 -34.60
N THR A 397 95.66 -23.63 -33.27
CA THR A 397 94.37 -23.68 -32.58
C THR A 397 94.35 -22.76 -31.36
N PRO A 398 93.17 -22.24 -30.96
CA PRO A 398 92.95 -21.60 -29.65
C PRO A 398 93.50 -22.38 -28.46
N ARG A 399 93.35 -23.70 -28.49
CA ARG A 399 93.81 -24.59 -27.42
C ARG A 399 95.33 -24.59 -27.29
N ALA A 400 96.05 -24.59 -28.41
CA ALA A 400 97.50 -24.48 -28.39
C ALA A 400 97.99 -23.13 -27.81
N ALA A 401 97.23 -22.04 -28.01
CA ALA A 401 97.52 -20.75 -27.39
C ALA A 401 97.26 -20.78 -25.87
N ALA A 402 96.16 -21.40 -25.43
CA ALA A 402 95.85 -21.57 -24.01
C ALA A 402 96.87 -22.44 -23.28
N ASP A 403 97.25 -23.59 -23.85
CA ASP A 403 98.22 -24.52 -23.28
C ASP A 403 99.64 -23.92 -23.20
N ALA A 404 99.96 -22.95 -24.08
CA ALA A 404 101.22 -22.22 -24.08
C ALA A 404 101.23 -20.99 -23.15
N LEU A 405 100.07 -20.59 -22.62
CA LEU A 405 99.97 -19.47 -21.69
C LEU A 405 100.54 -19.90 -20.33
N LEU A 406 101.58 -19.20 -19.90
CA LEU A 406 102.17 -19.40 -18.57
C LEU A 406 101.45 -18.49 -17.58
N ASP A 407 101.15 -19.02 -16.40
CA ASP A 407 100.75 -18.18 -15.28
C ASP A 407 101.91 -17.25 -14.85
N ASP A 408 101.57 -16.19 -14.13
CA ASP A 408 102.54 -15.17 -13.69
C ASP A 408 103.72 -15.76 -12.89
N ALA A 409 103.53 -16.88 -12.20
CA ALA A 409 104.56 -17.52 -11.39
C ALA A 409 105.51 -18.35 -12.27
N ALA A 410 104.97 -19.11 -13.21
CA ALA A 410 105.71 -19.90 -14.19
C ALA A 410 106.46 -19.01 -15.18
N HIS A 411 105.88 -17.88 -15.60
CA HIS A 411 106.56 -16.88 -16.43
C HIS A 411 107.77 -16.28 -15.69
N ARG A 412 107.60 -15.89 -14.41
CA ARG A 412 108.68 -15.36 -13.58
C ARG A 412 109.80 -16.38 -13.30
N GLU A 413 109.46 -17.66 -13.15
CA GLU A 413 110.44 -18.74 -12.98
C GLU A 413 111.22 -19.00 -14.28
N LEU A 414 110.54 -19.09 -15.42
CA LEU A 414 111.19 -19.28 -16.72
C LEU A 414 112.03 -18.07 -17.15
N GLN A 415 111.61 -16.84 -16.83
CA GLN A 415 112.40 -15.63 -17.08
C GLN A 415 113.67 -15.61 -16.22
N ARG A 416 113.57 -15.90 -14.91
CA ARG A 416 114.75 -16.03 -14.04
C ARG A 416 115.76 -17.04 -14.57
N ARG A 417 115.31 -18.24 -14.96
CA ARG A 417 116.19 -19.27 -15.53
C ARG A 417 116.88 -18.85 -16.83
N LEU A 418 116.22 -18.01 -17.64
CA LEU A 418 116.77 -17.52 -18.91
C LEU A 418 117.77 -16.39 -18.68
N ASP A 419 117.48 -15.50 -17.72
CA ASP A 419 118.40 -14.45 -17.27
C ASP A 419 119.65 -15.07 -16.61
N ASP A 420 119.49 -16.12 -15.79
CA ASP A 420 120.58 -16.89 -15.19
C ASP A 420 121.46 -17.55 -16.28
N TRP A 421 120.85 -18.19 -17.28
CA TRP A 421 121.57 -18.82 -18.39
C TRP A 421 122.30 -17.79 -19.28
N GLN A 422 121.68 -16.63 -19.55
CA GLN A 422 122.35 -15.54 -20.29
C GLN A 422 123.50 -14.91 -19.51
N SER A 423 123.35 -14.79 -18.18
CA SER A 423 124.43 -14.35 -17.30
C SER A 423 125.58 -15.35 -17.28
N GLU A 424 125.30 -16.66 -17.26
CA GLU A 424 126.31 -17.71 -17.37
C GLU A 424 127.00 -17.70 -18.75
N GLU A 425 126.24 -17.58 -19.85
CA GLU A 425 126.80 -17.50 -21.21
C GLU A 425 127.69 -16.26 -21.39
N ALA A 426 127.25 -15.09 -20.88
CA ALA A 426 128.04 -13.87 -20.91
C ALA A 426 129.31 -13.98 -20.06
N ALA A 427 129.24 -14.64 -18.89
CA ALA A 427 130.41 -14.91 -18.06
C ALA A 427 131.41 -15.87 -18.74
N VAL A 428 130.92 -16.91 -19.43
CA VAL A 428 131.76 -17.84 -20.21
C VAL A 428 132.38 -17.14 -21.42
N GLN A 429 131.63 -16.30 -22.16
CA GLN A 429 132.18 -15.51 -23.25
C GLN A 429 133.23 -14.50 -22.77
N ALA A 430 133.00 -13.86 -21.62
CA ALA A 430 133.98 -12.96 -21.01
C ALA A 430 135.26 -13.71 -20.62
N ALA A 431 135.14 -14.90 -20.04
CA ALA A 431 136.29 -15.76 -19.70
C ALA A 431 137.03 -16.29 -20.94
N LEU A 432 136.33 -16.54 -22.06
CA LEU A 432 136.93 -16.93 -23.34
C LEU A 432 137.56 -15.75 -24.10
N ALA A 433 137.17 -14.51 -23.80
CA ALA A 433 137.72 -13.28 -24.35
C ALA A 433 138.87 -12.70 -23.48
N GLU A 434 139.19 -13.33 -22.35
CA GLU A 434 140.33 -12.93 -21.53
C GLU A 434 141.66 -13.10 -22.30
N PRO A 435 142.60 -12.15 -22.18
CA PRO A 435 143.85 -12.18 -22.95
C PRO A 435 144.69 -13.44 -22.70
N ASP A 436 144.67 -13.96 -21.46
CA ASP A 436 145.45 -15.13 -21.05
C ASP A 436 144.87 -16.43 -21.63
N THR A 437 143.55 -16.57 -21.75
CA THR A 437 142.85 -17.70 -22.39
C THR A 437 142.97 -17.66 -23.91
N LEU A 438 142.96 -16.48 -24.53
CA LEU A 438 143.29 -16.30 -25.95
C LEU A 438 144.76 -16.61 -26.25
N ALA A 439 145.68 -16.27 -25.33
CA ALA A 439 147.10 -16.59 -25.47
C ALA A 439 147.39 -18.10 -25.31
N ALA A 440 146.64 -18.80 -24.44
CA ALA A 440 146.71 -20.25 -24.30
C ALA A 440 146.20 -21.00 -25.55
N ALA A 441 145.20 -20.46 -26.25
CA ALA A 441 144.67 -21.03 -27.51
C ALA A 441 145.61 -20.87 -28.73
N GLN A 442 146.71 -20.11 -28.61
CA GLN A 442 147.69 -19.85 -29.68
C GLN A 442 149.05 -20.55 -29.48
N GLN A 443 149.21 -21.41 -28.46
CA GLN A 443 150.35 -22.32 -28.36
C GLN A 443 149.95 -23.72 -28.90
N PRO A 444 150.84 -24.42 -29.62
CA PRO A 444 150.51 -25.69 -30.30
C PRO A 444 150.14 -26.84 -29.36
#